data_AF-F2NNC8-F1
#
_entry.id   AF-F2NNC8-F1
#
_cell.length_a   1.000
_cell.length_b   1.000
_cell.length_c   1.000
_cell.angle_alpha   90.00
_cell.angle_beta   90.00
_cell.angle_gamma   90.00
#
_symmetry.space_group_name_H-M   'P 1'
#
loop_
_entity.id
_entity.type
_entity.pdbx_description
1 polymer ?
#
loop_
_entity_poly.entity_id
_entity_poly.type
_entity_poly.pdbx_seq_one_letter_code
_entity_poly.pdbx_strand_id
1 'polypeptide(L)'
;MLEVNPYRELVEALELGPNREALQERYGLALDYAREAVQGRVYENEAVRLVHGPRGLFYELKAVPEVSYARFGVTAGEFVDAREVQGFVWYALTLAEAGEAEVLVIYGPNYLEDDEDLFMAYTLDGERYYRGEPRQAEPLFVRLEARTGAEVLVRAAEGYLRFTLDRGVPVLGGVHE
;
A
#
# COMPACT_ATOMS: atom_id res chain seq x y z
N MET A 1 -6.56 -0.82 -17.92
CA MET A 1 -5.62 -0.34 -16.90
C MET A 1 -5.04 -1.55 -16.21
N LEU A 2 -3.71 -1.65 -16.16
CA LEU A 2 -3.01 -2.84 -15.69
C LEU A 2 -2.44 -2.59 -14.28
N GLU A 3 -2.57 -3.58 -13.41
CA GLU A 3 -2.19 -3.49 -11.99
C GLU A 3 -1.40 -4.71 -11.53
N VAL A 4 -0.27 -4.50 -10.85
CA VAL A 4 0.46 -5.54 -10.11
C VAL A 4 0.24 -5.26 -8.64
N ASN A 5 -0.53 -6.14 -7.96
CA ASN A 5 -0.89 -5.97 -6.56
C ASN A 5 -0.79 -7.30 -5.80
N PRO A 6 0.41 -7.69 -5.33
CA PRO A 6 0.62 -8.91 -4.55
C PRO A 6 0.21 -8.72 -3.07
N TYR A 7 -0.78 -7.86 -2.78
CA TYR A 7 -1.13 -7.47 -1.41
C TYR A 7 -1.77 -8.60 -0.62
N ARG A 8 -2.45 -9.55 -1.27
CA ARG A 8 -2.89 -10.78 -0.60
C ARG A 8 -1.68 -11.56 -0.11
N GLU A 9 -0.66 -11.70 -0.96
CA GLU A 9 0.57 -12.37 -0.60
C GLU A 9 1.42 -11.57 0.40
N LEU A 10 1.27 -10.23 0.49
CA LEU A 10 1.79 -9.44 1.61
C LEU A 10 1.16 -9.85 2.93
N VAL A 11 -0.17 -9.92 2.96
CA VAL A 11 -0.92 -10.27 4.16
C VAL A 11 -0.50 -11.67 4.62
N GLU A 12 -0.45 -12.63 3.70
CA GLU A 12 0.01 -13.99 3.99
C GLU A 12 1.48 -14.02 4.43
N ALA A 13 2.35 -13.22 3.80
CA ALA A 13 3.77 -13.09 4.15
C ALA A 13 4.00 -12.42 5.52
N LEU A 14 3.17 -11.46 5.93
CA LEU A 14 3.32 -10.77 7.20
C LEU A 14 2.88 -11.63 8.38
N GLU A 15 1.95 -12.56 8.17
CA GLU A 15 1.49 -13.51 9.20
C GLU A 15 2.36 -14.78 9.27
N LEU A 16 2.76 -15.32 8.13
CA LEU A 16 3.47 -16.61 8.05
C LEU A 16 4.99 -16.46 7.86
N GLY A 17 5.46 -15.22 7.70
CA GLY A 17 6.82 -14.91 7.25
C GLY A 17 6.91 -14.90 5.71
N PRO A 18 7.58 -13.90 5.09
CA PRO A 18 7.61 -13.79 3.64
C PRO A 18 8.40 -14.95 3.02
N ASN A 19 7.76 -15.74 2.16
CA ASN A 19 8.48 -16.58 1.21
C ASN A 19 9.02 -15.69 0.07
N ARG A 20 10.08 -14.93 0.38
CA ARG A 20 10.69 -13.94 -0.52
C ARG A 20 11.10 -14.54 -1.86
N GLU A 21 11.61 -15.77 -1.86
CA GLU A 21 11.98 -16.48 -3.09
C GLU A 21 10.76 -16.72 -3.98
N ALA A 22 9.65 -17.21 -3.43
CA ALA A 22 8.43 -17.44 -4.19
C ALA A 22 7.80 -16.13 -4.71
N LEU A 23 7.84 -15.06 -3.91
CA LEU A 23 7.37 -13.74 -4.34
C LEU A 23 8.25 -13.20 -5.48
N GLN A 24 9.56 -13.32 -5.37
CA GLN A 24 10.50 -12.89 -6.39
C GLN A 24 10.35 -13.71 -7.69
N GLU A 25 10.18 -15.02 -7.59
CA GLU A 25 9.95 -15.89 -8.74
C GLU A 25 8.65 -15.52 -9.47
N ARG A 26 7.57 -15.26 -8.71
CA ARG A 26 6.25 -14.97 -9.28
C ARG A 26 6.12 -13.56 -9.81
N TYR A 27 6.69 -12.57 -9.11
CA TYR A 27 6.44 -11.15 -9.37
C TYR A 27 7.67 -10.36 -9.84
N GLY A 28 8.88 -10.88 -9.64
CA GLY A 28 10.13 -10.14 -9.86
C GLY A 28 10.24 -9.47 -11.23
N LEU A 29 9.96 -10.21 -12.31
CA LEU A 29 9.99 -9.66 -13.68
C LEU A 29 8.99 -8.52 -13.88
N ALA A 30 7.79 -8.65 -13.33
CA ALA A 30 6.75 -7.63 -13.45
C ALA A 30 7.08 -6.39 -12.62
N LEU A 31 7.71 -6.56 -11.45
CA LEU A 31 8.18 -5.48 -10.59
C LEU A 31 9.34 -4.72 -11.23
N ASP A 32 10.33 -5.41 -11.79
CA ASP A 32 11.45 -4.78 -12.49
C ASP A 32 10.94 -3.97 -13.70
N TYR A 33 10.05 -4.58 -14.50
CA TYR A 33 9.41 -3.86 -15.59
C TYR A 33 8.65 -2.63 -15.11
N ALA A 34 7.87 -2.74 -14.02
CA ALA A 34 7.10 -1.62 -13.49
C ALA A 34 8.00 -0.47 -13.01
N ARG A 35 9.07 -0.80 -12.27
CA ARG A 35 10.04 0.17 -11.78
C ARG A 35 10.70 0.92 -12.94
N GLU A 36 11.08 0.21 -14.01
CA GLU A 36 11.69 0.82 -15.20
C GLU A 36 10.69 1.61 -16.05
N ALA A 37 9.43 1.18 -16.11
CA ALA A 37 8.44 1.72 -17.03
C ALA A 37 7.72 2.95 -16.48
N VAL A 38 7.44 3.04 -15.17
CA VAL A 38 6.73 4.20 -14.60
C VAL A 38 7.54 5.49 -14.79
N GLN A 39 8.82 5.45 -14.38
CA GLN A 39 9.75 6.59 -14.35
C GLN A 39 9.16 7.85 -13.67
N GLY A 40 9.94 8.91 -13.49
CA GLY A 40 9.41 10.19 -13.00
C GLY A 40 9.87 10.56 -11.58
N ARG A 41 8.97 11.19 -10.82
CA ARG A 41 9.29 11.76 -9.50
C ARG A 41 9.34 10.65 -8.45
N VAL A 42 10.36 10.69 -7.63
CA VAL A 42 10.56 9.75 -6.52
C VAL A 42 10.21 10.46 -5.21
N TYR A 43 9.40 9.79 -4.40
CA TYR A 43 9.02 10.18 -3.05
C TYR A 43 9.41 9.05 -2.12
N GLU A 44 10.28 9.32 -1.16
CA GLU A 44 10.88 8.29 -0.33
C GLU A 44 10.90 8.74 1.13
N ASN A 45 10.51 7.84 2.02
CA ASN A 45 10.64 7.97 3.46
C ASN A 45 11.15 6.66 4.05
N GLU A 46 11.14 6.52 5.38
CA GLU A 46 11.68 5.35 6.08
C GLU A 46 10.90 4.07 5.78
N ALA A 47 9.60 4.16 5.44
CA ALA A 47 8.74 3.01 5.19
C ALA A 47 8.62 2.63 3.70
N VAL A 48 8.55 3.62 2.80
CA VAL A 48 8.20 3.40 1.39
C VAL A 48 9.11 4.18 0.44
N ARG A 49 9.30 3.63 -0.76
CA ARG A 49 9.76 4.36 -1.93
C ARG A 49 8.66 4.32 -2.99
N LEU A 50 8.16 5.50 -3.39
CA LEU A 50 7.12 5.69 -4.39
C LEU A 50 7.68 6.42 -5.60
N VAL A 51 7.34 5.96 -6.80
CA VAL A 51 7.66 6.57 -8.09
C VAL A 51 6.36 6.90 -8.80
N HIS A 52 6.21 8.17 -9.21
CA HIS A 52 5.05 8.64 -9.95
C HIS A 52 5.48 9.33 -11.24
N GLY A 53 4.91 8.91 -12.36
CA GLY A 53 5.23 9.47 -13.67
C GLY A 53 4.10 9.34 -14.68
N PRO A 54 4.34 9.79 -15.93
CA PRO A 54 3.30 9.80 -16.97
C PRO A 54 2.74 8.42 -17.31
N ARG A 55 3.48 7.36 -16.98
CA ARG A 55 3.10 5.98 -17.27
C ARG A 55 2.43 5.27 -16.10
N GLY A 56 2.40 5.87 -14.91
CA GLY A 56 1.76 5.25 -13.76
C GLY A 56 2.30 5.61 -12.39
N LEU A 57 2.03 4.71 -11.46
CA LEU A 57 2.46 4.75 -10.08
C LEU A 57 3.15 3.42 -9.74
N PHE A 58 4.27 3.48 -9.06
CA PHE A 58 4.94 2.32 -8.47
C PHE A 58 5.28 2.66 -7.02
N TYR A 59 5.12 1.73 -6.08
CA TYR A 59 5.74 1.87 -4.77
C TYR A 59 6.22 0.52 -4.23
N GLU A 60 7.26 0.56 -3.40
CA GLU A 60 7.80 -0.60 -2.70
C GLU A 60 7.89 -0.30 -1.20
N LEU A 61 7.51 -1.27 -0.37
CA LEU A 61 7.70 -1.20 1.07
C LEU A 61 9.14 -1.63 1.39
N LYS A 62 9.89 -0.81 2.11
CA LYS A 62 11.32 -1.07 2.36
C LYS A 62 11.57 -2.30 3.22
N ALA A 63 10.64 -2.62 4.13
CA ALA A 63 10.74 -3.80 4.99
C ALA A 63 10.53 -5.11 4.22
N VAL A 64 9.71 -5.09 3.16
CA VAL A 64 9.38 -6.25 2.32
C VAL A 64 9.26 -5.79 0.86
N PRO A 65 10.38 -5.51 0.15
CA PRO A 65 10.35 -4.94 -1.20
C PRO A 65 9.65 -5.82 -2.24
N GLU A 66 9.61 -7.13 -2.00
CA GLU A 66 8.89 -8.10 -2.82
C GLU A 66 7.38 -7.85 -2.83
N VAL A 67 6.89 -7.12 -1.82
CA VAL A 67 5.54 -6.55 -1.80
C VAL A 67 5.63 -5.11 -2.27
N SER A 68 5.58 -5.00 -3.58
CA SER A 68 5.49 -3.74 -4.29
C SER A 68 4.15 -3.65 -5.02
N TYR A 69 3.70 -2.43 -5.25
CA TYR A 69 2.52 -2.13 -6.04
C TYR A 69 2.93 -1.42 -7.32
N ALA A 70 2.28 -1.78 -8.42
CA ALA A 70 2.39 -1.04 -9.66
C ALA A 70 1.03 -0.85 -10.32
N ARG A 71 0.81 0.36 -10.85
CA ARG A 71 -0.34 0.69 -11.67
C ARG A 71 0.12 1.42 -12.91
N PHE A 72 -0.26 0.90 -14.07
CA PHE A 72 -0.01 1.56 -15.34
C PHE A 72 -1.24 2.33 -15.81
N GLY A 73 -1.04 3.58 -16.23
CA GLY A 73 -2.09 4.49 -16.67
C GLY A 73 -1.97 5.85 -16.00
N VAL A 74 -2.87 6.76 -16.35
CA VAL A 74 -2.91 8.07 -15.72
C VAL A 74 -3.35 7.91 -14.27
N THR A 75 -2.44 8.23 -13.35
CA THR A 75 -2.72 8.31 -11.91
C THR A 75 -2.50 9.75 -11.48
N ALA A 76 -3.45 10.34 -10.77
CA ALA A 76 -3.30 11.66 -10.18
C ALA A 76 -3.01 11.53 -8.69
N GLY A 77 -2.02 12.30 -8.21
CA GLY A 77 -1.75 12.49 -6.80
C GLY A 77 -2.04 13.93 -6.41
N GLU A 78 -2.52 14.14 -5.19
CA GLU A 78 -2.74 15.44 -4.60
C GLU A 78 -1.86 15.62 -3.37
N PHE A 79 -1.40 16.86 -3.15
CA PHE A 79 -0.77 17.23 -1.89
C PHE A 79 -1.85 17.57 -0.88
N VAL A 80 -1.74 16.99 0.31
CA VAL A 80 -2.69 17.20 1.41
C VAL A 80 -1.95 17.63 2.66
N ASP A 81 -2.63 18.43 3.49
CA ASP A 81 -2.08 18.91 4.75
C ASP A 81 -2.26 17.90 5.90
N ALA A 82 -1.62 18.16 7.04
CA ALA A 82 -1.67 17.27 8.19
C ALA A 82 -3.10 17.08 8.76
N ARG A 83 -3.99 18.07 8.60
CA ARG A 83 -5.38 17.97 9.07
C ARG A 83 -6.19 17.05 8.17
N GLU A 84 -6.01 17.16 6.86
CA GLU A 84 -6.60 16.26 5.87
C GLU A 84 -6.11 14.83 6.06
N VAL A 85 -4.83 14.64 6.36
CA VAL A 85 -4.23 13.33 6.70
C VAL A 85 -4.90 12.71 7.91
N GLN A 86 -5.05 13.46 8.99
CA GLN A 86 -5.73 12.96 10.18
C GLN A 86 -7.17 12.56 9.85
N GLY A 87 -7.91 13.40 9.12
CA GLY A 87 -9.25 13.06 8.65
C GLY A 87 -9.30 11.78 7.81
N PHE A 88 -8.33 11.58 6.94
CA PHE A 88 -8.20 10.37 6.12
C PHE A 88 -7.88 9.13 6.97
N VAL A 89 -6.97 9.22 7.94
CA VAL A 89 -6.66 8.10 8.85
C VAL A 89 -7.91 7.70 9.63
N TRP A 90 -8.65 8.66 10.19
CA TRP A 90 -9.93 8.37 10.88
C TRP A 90 -10.95 7.69 9.97
N TYR A 91 -11.10 8.19 8.74
CA TYR A 91 -11.97 7.57 7.75
C TYR A 91 -11.55 6.13 7.44
N ALA A 92 -10.25 5.89 7.20
CA ALA A 92 -9.73 4.56 6.89
C ALA A 92 -9.96 3.59 8.06
N LEU A 93 -9.71 4.01 9.30
CA LEU A 93 -9.98 3.22 10.51
C LEU A 93 -11.47 2.88 10.63
N THR A 94 -12.35 3.85 10.40
CA THR A 94 -13.80 3.63 10.44
C THR A 94 -14.25 2.58 9.42
N LEU A 95 -13.72 2.64 8.19
CA LEU A 95 -14.01 1.62 7.17
C LEU A 95 -13.46 0.25 7.55
N ALA A 96 -12.28 0.21 8.17
CA ALA A 96 -11.68 -1.03 8.62
C ALA A 96 -12.48 -1.69 9.75
N GLU A 97 -12.97 -0.92 10.71
CA GLU A 97 -13.83 -1.39 11.81
C GLU A 97 -15.20 -1.85 11.32
N ALA A 98 -15.77 -1.16 10.32
CA ALA A 98 -17.03 -1.53 9.69
C ALA A 98 -16.94 -2.77 8.78
N GLY A 99 -15.73 -3.29 8.52
CA GLY A 99 -15.51 -4.39 7.59
C GLY A 99 -15.71 -4.02 6.11
N GLU A 100 -15.64 -2.72 5.79
CA GLU A 100 -15.79 -2.18 4.44
C GLU A 100 -14.44 -2.04 3.71
N ALA A 101 -13.32 -2.09 4.45
CA ALA A 101 -11.97 -2.17 3.90
C ALA A 101 -11.48 -3.63 3.86
N GLU A 102 -11.08 -4.10 2.68
CA GLU A 102 -10.44 -5.40 2.49
C GLU A 102 -9.07 -5.42 3.16
N VAL A 103 -8.32 -4.33 3.04
CA VAL A 103 -7.02 -4.14 3.68
C VAL A 103 -6.85 -2.68 4.14
N LEU A 104 -6.29 -2.49 5.32
CA LEU A 104 -5.74 -1.23 5.80
C LEU A 104 -4.36 -1.51 6.38
N VAL A 105 -3.35 -0.76 5.93
CA VAL A 105 -2.00 -0.76 6.50
C VAL A 105 -1.60 0.68 6.79
N ILE A 106 -1.10 0.92 8.00
CA ILE A 106 -0.60 2.21 8.47
C ILE A 106 0.80 1.97 9.05
N TYR A 107 1.82 2.62 8.47
CA TYR A 107 3.16 2.67 9.05
C TYR A 107 3.37 4.03 9.70
N GLY A 108 3.71 4.03 10.98
CA GLY A 108 4.18 5.16 11.75
C GLY A 108 5.71 5.31 11.71
N PRO A 109 6.26 6.36 12.35
CA PRO A 109 7.69 6.68 12.27
C PRO A 109 8.63 5.60 12.84
N ASN A 110 8.23 4.89 13.90
CA ASN A 110 9.10 3.92 14.60
C ASN A 110 8.68 2.47 14.36
N TYR A 111 7.99 2.17 13.24
CA TYR A 111 7.40 0.85 12.96
C TYR A 111 8.38 -0.34 12.96
N LEU A 112 9.70 -0.08 12.87
CA LEU A 112 10.75 -1.10 12.95
C LEU A 112 11.17 -1.43 14.39
N GLU A 113 10.95 -0.50 15.32
CA GLU A 113 11.37 -0.58 16.72
C GLU A 113 10.18 -0.78 17.68
N ASP A 114 8.99 -0.31 17.26
CA ASP A 114 7.74 -0.37 17.99
C ASP A 114 6.66 -1.00 17.10
N ASP A 115 6.27 -2.24 17.43
CA ASP A 115 5.15 -2.94 16.76
C ASP A 115 3.83 -2.16 16.90
N GLU A 116 3.71 -1.22 17.85
CA GLU A 116 2.55 -0.33 17.99
C GLU A 116 2.53 0.82 16.96
N ASP A 117 3.66 1.11 16.30
CA ASP A 117 3.74 2.07 15.18
C ASP A 117 3.47 1.38 13.83
N LEU A 118 2.96 0.14 13.84
CA LEU A 118 2.38 -0.54 12.69
C LEU A 118 0.95 -0.93 13.02
N PHE A 119 -0.02 -0.44 12.25
CA PHE A 119 -1.38 -0.92 12.32
C PHE A 119 -1.78 -1.62 11.02
N MET A 120 -2.41 -2.79 11.15
CA MET A 120 -2.99 -3.49 10.03
C MET A 120 -4.37 -4.03 10.37
N ALA A 121 -5.29 -3.91 9.42
CA ALA A 121 -6.57 -4.60 9.45
C ALA A 121 -6.83 -5.21 8.07
N TYR A 122 -7.06 -6.51 8.00
CA TYR A 122 -7.25 -7.18 6.72
C TYR A 122 -8.19 -8.38 6.84
N THR A 123 -8.77 -8.77 5.72
CA THR A 123 -9.64 -9.95 5.64
C THR A 123 -8.95 -11.06 4.87
N LEU A 124 -8.77 -12.22 5.51
CA LEU A 124 -8.20 -13.43 4.92
C LEU A 124 -9.18 -14.58 5.10
N ASP A 125 -9.51 -15.28 4.01
CA ASP A 125 -10.45 -16.41 4.00
C ASP A 125 -11.80 -16.13 4.69
N GLY A 126 -12.28 -14.89 4.62
CA GLY A 126 -13.55 -14.44 5.22
C GLY A 126 -13.47 -14.07 6.70
N GLU A 127 -12.31 -14.25 7.33
CA GLU A 127 -12.04 -13.84 8.70
C GLU A 127 -11.30 -12.50 8.77
N ARG A 128 -11.60 -11.72 9.81
CA ARG A 128 -11.03 -10.39 10.02
C ARG A 128 -9.91 -10.46 11.04
N TYR A 129 -8.76 -9.89 10.68
CA TYR A 129 -7.56 -9.85 11.50
C TYR A 129 -7.13 -8.41 11.76
N TYR A 130 -6.52 -8.20 12.93
CA TYR A 130 -5.97 -6.92 13.36
C TYR A 130 -4.58 -7.14 13.95
N ARG A 131 -3.64 -6.25 13.62
CA ARG A 131 -2.29 -6.20 14.18
C ARG A 131 -1.96 -4.77 14.61
N GLY A 132 -1.33 -4.65 15.78
CA GLY A 132 -0.98 -3.37 16.40
C GLY A 132 -2.20 -2.61 16.91
N GLU A 133 -1.95 -1.39 17.39
CA GLU A 133 -3.01 -0.47 17.83
C GLU A 133 -3.09 0.74 16.89
N PRO A 134 -4.30 1.16 16.48
CA PRO A 134 -4.45 2.30 15.59
C PRO A 134 -4.13 3.60 16.34
N ARG A 135 -2.86 4.03 16.26
CA ARG A 135 -2.41 5.31 16.82
C ARG A 135 -2.71 6.45 15.86
N GLN A 136 -3.05 7.62 16.43
CA GLN A 136 -3.29 8.86 15.69
C GLN A 136 -1.99 9.61 15.36
N ALA A 137 -0.85 8.93 15.36
CA ALA A 137 0.42 9.54 14.98
C ALA A 137 0.43 9.87 13.47
N GLU A 138 1.28 10.81 13.09
CA GLU A 138 1.50 11.17 11.69
C GLU A 138 2.06 9.96 10.90
N PRO A 139 1.31 9.39 9.95
CA PRO A 139 1.73 8.18 9.27
C PRO A 139 2.85 8.46 8.26
N LEU A 140 3.83 7.58 8.15
CA LEU A 140 4.75 7.56 7.02
C LEU A 140 4.07 7.05 5.76
N PHE A 141 3.17 6.09 5.91
CA PHE A 141 2.47 5.46 4.81
C PHE A 141 1.09 4.97 5.26
N VAL A 142 0.08 5.12 4.40
CA VAL A 142 -1.22 4.47 4.55
C VAL A 142 -1.60 3.81 3.22
N ARG A 143 -2.05 2.57 3.28
CA ARG A 143 -2.73 1.87 2.20
C ARG A 143 -4.11 1.47 2.67
N LEU A 144 -5.14 1.93 1.98
CA LEU A 144 -6.51 1.51 2.19
C LEU A 144 -7.01 0.84 0.92
N GLU A 145 -7.43 -0.42 1.00
CA GLU A 145 -8.12 -1.14 -0.06
C GLU A 145 -9.59 -1.32 0.32
N ALA A 146 -10.47 -0.71 -0.47
CA ALA A 146 -11.91 -0.80 -0.31
C ALA A 146 -12.55 -1.42 -1.57
N ARG A 147 -13.86 -1.67 -1.52
CA ARG A 147 -14.60 -2.26 -2.65
C ARG A 147 -14.53 -1.41 -3.93
N THR A 148 -14.48 -0.10 -3.78
CA THR A 148 -14.52 0.87 -4.89
C THR A 148 -13.15 1.10 -5.54
N GLY A 149 -12.08 0.62 -4.93
CA GLY A 149 -10.72 0.94 -5.30
C GLY A 149 -9.89 1.13 -4.06
N ALA A 150 -8.79 1.85 -4.18
CA ALA A 150 -7.83 1.91 -3.12
C ALA A 150 -7.13 3.25 -3.05
N GLU A 151 -6.65 3.59 -1.87
CA GLU A 151 -6.04 4.87 -1.58
C GLU A 151 -4.66 4.67 -0.98
N VAL A 152 -3.73 5.53 -1.37
CA VAL A 152 -2.34 5.51 -0.89
C VAL A 152 -2.01 6.90 -0.39
N LEU A 153 -1.51 6.97 0.84
CA LEU A 153 -0.97 8.18 1.44
C LEU A 153 0.52 7.95 1.72
N VAL A 154 1.36 8.91 1.34
CA VAL A 154 2.81 8.87 1.60
C VAL A 154 3.25 10.19 2.19
N ARG A 155 4.00 10.14 3.30
CA ARG A 155 4.72 11.31 3.81
C ARG A 155 5.87 11.67 2.89
N ALA A 156 5.89 12.91 2.43
CA ALA A 156 6.93 13.51 1.61
C ALA A 156 7.61 14.68 2.37
N ALA A 157 8.68 15.25 1.79
CA ALA A 157 9.45 16.31 2.43
C ALA A 157 8.63 17.56 2.82
N GLU A 158 7.62 17.91 2.03
CA GLU A 158 6.81 19.12 2.21
C GLU A 158 5.36 18.84 2.68
N GLY A 159 5.08 17.63 3.16
CA GLY A 159 3.73 17.25 3.60
C GLY A 159 3.39 15.83 3.18
N TYR A 160 2.22 15.65 2.57
CA TYR A 160 1.71 14.33 2.23
C TYR A 160 1.21 14.29 0.79
N LEU A 161 1.40 13.15 0.16
CA LEU A 161 0.84 12.84 -1.15
C LEU A 161 -0.21 11.76 -1.01
N ARG A 162 -1.41 12.04 -1.51
CA ARG A 162 -2.51 11.08 -1.58
C ARG A 162 -2.78 10.71 -3.03
N PHE A 163 -3.02 9.43 -3.28
CA PHE A 163 -3.42 8.89 -4.57
C PHE A 163 -4.71 8.08 -4.40
N THR A 164 -5.69 8.36 -5.25
CA THR A 164 -6.90 7.53 -5.39
C THR A 164 -6.75 6.65 -6.62
N LEU A 165 -6.87 5.34 -6.41
CA LEU A 165 -6.58 4.29 -7.37
C LEU A 165 -7.84 3.44 -7.59
N ASP A 166 -8.61 3.72 -8.64
CA ASP A 166 -9.75 2.86 -9.03
C ASP A 166 -9.32 1.40 -9.20
N ARG A 167 -10.17 0.41 -8.93
CA ARG A 167 -9.78 -1.00 -9.08
C ARG A 167 -9.31 -1.30 -10.53
N GLY A 168 -8.09 -1.82 -10.68
CA GLY A 168 -7.49 -2.14 -11.98
C GLY A 168 -7.80 -3.57 -12.44
N VAL A 169 -7.33 -3.92 -13.63
CA VAL A 169 -7.25 -5.33 -14.06
C VAL A 169 -5.92 -5.88 -13.56
N PRO A 170 -5.93 -6.88 -12.65
CA PRO A 170 -4.70 -7.47 -12.16
C PRO A 170 -3.95 -8.15 -13.30
N VAL A 171 -2.65 -7.88 -13.41
CA VAL A 171 -1.76 -8.45 -14.43
C VAL A 171 -1.37 -9.88 -14.07
N LEU A 172 -1.40 -10.23 -12.77
CA LEU A 172 -0.91 -11.51 -12.24
C LEU A 172 -1.77 -12.05 -11.07
N GLY A 173 -3.07 -11.75 -11.08
CA GLY A 173 -4.04 -12.51 -10.29
C GLY A 173 -4.48 -13.71 -11.10
N GLY A 174 -4.29 -14.92 -10.56
CA GLY A 174 -4.88 -16.12 -11.15
C GLY A 174 -6.37 -15.88 -11.44
N VAL A 175 -6.83 -16.42 -12.57
CA VAL A 175 -8.26 -16.51 -12.88
C VAL A 175 -8.94 -17.13 -11.66
N HIS A 176 -9.66 -16.33 -10.88
CA HIS A 176 -10.62 -16.87 -9.93
C HIS A 176 -11.82 -17.32 -10.75
N GLU A 177 -11.89 -18.64 -11.00
CA GLU A 177 -13.17 -19.34 -11.13
C GLU A 177 -13.87 -19.42 -9.76
#